data_AF-A0A432YTL3-F1
#
_entry.id   AF-A0A432YTL3-F1
#
_cell.length_a   1.000
_cell.length_b   1.000
_cell.length_c   1.000
_cell.angle_alpha   90.00
_cell.angle_beta   90.00
_cell.angle_gamma   90.00
#
_symmetry.space_group_name_H-M   'P 1'
#
loop_
_entity.id
_entity.type
_entity.pdbx_description
1 polymer ?
#
loop_
_entity_poly.entity_id
_entity_poly.type
_entity_poly.pdbx_seq_one_letter_code
_entity_poly.pdbx_strand_id
1 'polypeptide(L)'
;MRKLALSFGVLASVASFSALAQVSLSSMRGIEAEACAYGRGTPAIESAKMDALSQVAQFLSSPKLLAQQTSSEDIDTETSSWARKLSDMQQQGMSIQQMPVDISAPRLQGSDTCVTVRLKTGSLPKSNGQSAGGDWNAAAENVLVTVIGEGWPDNENGRTARTQAEMDALKRAVSQVVGMWLTQQNTQFSTTEESSSESGDEFSVNEVISQQLHTRSQGLVKEWSLLNSRELPNNGVEVTIKAVVEKQPIAQAANDVLMAIGSPRVNVQAPEPLSSLLKDWLAEQGIEYSSHANLVIKADSVLRARGANSRLQLNVTVEDLSGQQYGLWRNEPSLLSLPTSAQVEHDLIDVHLATPEQQQSLRKTLKKSFNQVVAQGGMVRDIFIHTRYLSQPDKLSSILSTLGGVKDVVVNSQGDYYKASLRYAGATGELVAALHQSVRPIAAQSLPKAQINNEFTIRFD
;
A
#
# COMPACT_ATOMS: atom_id res chain seq x y z
N MET A 1 -4.44 7.72 -75.82
CA MET A 1 -3.03 7.64 -75.42
C MET A 1 -2.83 8.46 -74.14
N ARG A 2 -2.08 7.91 -73.16
CA ARG A 2 -1.55 8.52 -71.90
C ARG A 2 -2.60 9.10 -70.94
N LYS A 3 -3.08 8.42 -69.87
CA LYS A 3 -2.42 7.91 -68.65
C LYS A 3 -1.45 8.90 -67.97
N LEU A 4 -1.89 9.50 -66.87
CA LEU A 4 -1.05 9.72 -65.70
C LEU A 4 -1.91 9.59 -64.44
N ALA A 5 -1.53 8.63 -63.61
CA ALA A 5 -2.10 8.36 -62.30
C ALA A 5 -1.41 9.25 -61.26
N LEU A 6 -2.17 9.73 -60.27
CA LEU A 6 -1.60 10.18 -59.01
C LEU A 6 -2.47 9.62 -57.88
N SER A 7 -1.75 8.96 -57.00
CA SER A 7 -2.12 7.91 -56.07
C SER A 7 -2.78 8.43 -54.80
N PHE A 8 -3.69 7.61 -54.28
CA PHE A 8 -4.24 7.63 -52.93
C PHE A 8 -3.13 7.79 -51.87
N GLY A 9 -3.19 8.87 -51.09
CA GLY A 9 -2.49 9.00 -49.82
C GLY A 9 -3.42 8.56 -48.69
N VAL A 10 -3.40 7.27 -48.36
CA VAL A 10 -3.99 6.74 -47.13
C VAL A 10 -3.16 7.29 -45.97
N LEU A 11 -3.76 8.12 -45.13
CA LEU A 11 -3.23 8.49 -43.82
C LEU A 11 -3.10 7.20 -42.99
N ALA A 12 -1.88 6.67 -42.93
CA ALA A 12 -1.51 5.63 -42.00
C ALA A 12 -1.62 6.22 -40.58
N SER A 13 -2.70 5.84 -39.89
CA SER A 13 -2.78 5.97 -38.44
C SER A 13 -1.55 5.31 -37.83
N VAL A 14 -0.74 6.12 -37.16
CA VAL A 14 0.38 5.65 -36.33
C VAL A 14 -0.28 4.94 -35.14
N ALA A 15 -0.57 3.66 -35.32
CA ALA A 15 -0.87 2.77 -34.22
C ALA A 15 0.43 2.65 -33.41
N SER A 16 0.47 3.31 -32.25
CA SER A 16 1.45 3.02 -31.21
C SER A 16 1.26 1.56 -30.84
N PHE A 17 2.08 0.69 -31.45
CA PHE A 17 2.23 -0.68 -31.01
C PHE A 17 2.85 -0.63 -29.62
N SER A 18 2.03 -0.70 -28.58
CA SER A 18 2.49 -1.19 -27.28
C SER A 18 3.10 -2.56 -27.55
N ALA A 19 4.42 -2.68 -27.43
CA ALA A 19 5.10 -3.96 -27.57
C ALA A 19 4.41 -4.94 -26.61
N LEU A 20 3.85 -6.02 -27.16
CA LEU A 20 3.28 -7.10 -26.35
C LEU A 20 4.42 -7.64 -25.48
N ALA A 21 4.33 -7.37 -24.18
CA ALA A 21 5.19 -7.92 -23.15
C ALA A 21 5.25 -9.45 -23.28
N GLN A 22 6.43 -9.97 -23.63
CA GLN A 22 6.70 -11.42 -23.67
C GLN A 22 7.52 -11.79 -22.44
N VAL A 23 6.84 -12.23 -21.37
CA VAL A 23 7.51 -12.95 -20.29
C VAL A 23 7.74 -14.39 -20.74
N SER A 24 8.96 -14.89 -20.58
CA SER A 24 9.32 -16.24 -21.01
C SER A 24 10.07 -17.00 -19.92
N LEU A 25 9.86 -18.32 -19.89
CA LEU A 25 10.54 -19.26 -19.00
C LEU A 25 11.46 -20.16 -19.82
N SER A 26 12.73 -20.23 -19.47
CA SER A 26 13.74 -21.09 -20.12
C SER A 26 14.65 -21.76 -19.09
N SER A 27 15.05 -23.02 -19.32
CA SER A 27 15.96 -23.79 -18.45
C SER A 27 17.34 -23.12 -18.27
N MET A 28 17.88 -22.51 -19.32
CA MET A 28 19.21 -21.88 -19.26
C MET A 28 19.20 -20.44 -18.73
N ARG A 29 18.08 -19.72 -18.87
CA ARG A 29 18.01 -18.27 -18.61
C ARG A 29 17.04 -17.89 -17.50
N GLY A 30 16.25 -18.84 -17.00
CA GLY A 30 15.23 -18.63 -15.99
C GLY A 30 14.03 -17.85 -16.53
N ILE A 31 13.48 -16.94 -15.73
CA ILE A 31 12.34 -16.11 -16.11
C ILE A 31 12.86 -14.76 -16.62
N GLU A 32 12.49 -14.40 -17.84
CA GLU A 32 12.87 -13.12 -18.45
C GLU A 32 11.62 -12.30 -18.78
N ALA A 33 11.66 -11.01 -18.48
CA ALA A 33 10.71 -10.03 -18.99
C ALA A 33 11.45 -8.82 -19.56
N GLU A 34 10.93 -8.29 -20.65
CA GLU A 34 11.41 -7.06 -21.25
C GLU A 34 10.31 -6.00 -21.22
N ALA A 35 10.66 -4.81 -20.73
CA ALA A 35 9.77 -3.66 -20.77
C ALA A 35 10.53 -2.42 -21.26
N CYS A 36 9.78 -1.50 -21.85
CA CYS A 36 10.27 -0.25 -22.40
C CYS A 36 9.48 0.92 -21.80
N ALA A 37 10.19 1.97 -21.40
CA ALA A 37 9.58 3.22 -20.96
C ALA A 37 10.00 4.36 -21.88
N TYR A 38 9.07 5.26 -22.16
CA TYR A 38 9.31 6.43 -22.98
C TYR A 38 10.33 7.37 -22.32
N GLY A 39 11.30 7.87 -23.09
CA GLY A 39 12.30 8.83 -22.61
C GLY A 39 13.70 8.23 -22.41
N ARG A 40 14.59 9.02 -21.79
CA ARG A 40 16.01 8.70 -21.61
C ARG A 40 16.48 9.01 -20.19
N GLY A 41 17.57 8.38 -19.78
CA GLY A 41 18.21 8.61 -18.48
C GLY A 41 17.63 7.75 -17.36
N THR A 42 18.10 7.98 -16.14
CA THR A 42 17.78 7.17 -14.95
C THR A 42 16.28 6.94 -14.72
N PRO A 43 15.38 7.94 -14.87
CA PRO A 43 13.95 7.73 -14.66
C PRO A 43 13.31 6.74 -15.65
N ALA A 44 13.67 6.82 -16.93
CA ALA A 44 13.17 5.89 -17.95
C ALA A 44 13.72 4.46 -17.74
N ILE A 45 14.96 4.34 -17.30
CA ILE A 45 15.57 3.04 -16.94
C ILE A 45 14.83 2.43 -15.74
N GLU A 46 14.57 3.21 -14.70
CA GLU A 46 13.93 2.71 -13.48
C GLU A 46 12.45 2.37 -13.71
N SER A 47 11.74 3.19 -14.50
CA SER A 47 10.36 2.88 -14.92
C SER A 47 10.29 1.60 -15.73
N ALA A 48 11.18 1.42 -16.72
CA ALA A 48 11.22 0.20 -17.53
C ALA A 48 11.57 -1.03 -16.67
N LYS A 49 12.44 -0.88 -15.67
CA LYS A 49 12.79 -1.94 -14.73
C LYS A 49 11.60 -2.33 -13.85
N MET A 50 10.89 -1.35 -13.28
CA MET A 50 9.72 -1.58 -12.45
C MET A 50 8.60 -2.27 -13.22
N ASP A 51 8.38 -1.88 -14.47
CA ASP A 51 7.37 -2.49 -15.33
C ASP A 51 7.74 -3.93 -15.70
N ALA A 52 9.02 -4.20 -16.03
CA ALA A 52 9.50 -5.57 -16.25
C ALA A 52 9.37 -6.45 -14.99
N LEU A 53 9.68 -5.93 -13.80
CA LEU A 53 9.49 -6.65 -12.54
C LEU A 53 8.02 -6.94 -12.23
N SER A 54 7.14 -5.97 -12.51
CA SER A 54 5.69 -6.15 -12.39
C SER A 54 5.19 -7.27 -13.31
N GLN A 55 5.67 -7.32 -14.55
CA GLN A 55 5.31 -8.38 -15.50
C GLN A 55 5.80 -9.76 -15.04
N VAL A 56 7.00 -9.86 -14.47
CA VAL A 56 7.51 -11.10 -13.87
C VAL A 56 6.63 -11.54 -12.70
N ALA A 57 6.25 -10.62 -11.81
CA ALA A 57 5.35 -10.91 -10.69
C ALA A 57 3.97 -11.37 -11.17
N GLN A 58 3.40 -10.71 -12.17
CA GLN A 58 2.14 -11.12 -12.79
C GLN A 58 2.25 -12.51 -13.41
N PHE A 59 3.33 -12.79 -14.13
CA PHE A 59 3.57 -14.10 -14.74
C PHE A 59 3.62 -15.22 -13.69
N LEU A 60 4.32 -15.02 -12.58
CA LEU A 60 4.43 -15.98 -11.48
C LEU A 60 3.09 -16.22 -10.75
N SER A 61 2.21 -15.23 -10.71
CA SER A 61 0.85 -15.37 -10.14
C SER A 61 -0.17 -15.94 -11.13
N SER A 62 0.20 -16.02 -12.42
CA SER A 62 -0.75 -16.36 -13.47
C SER A 62 -0.79 -17.87 -13.75
N PRO A 63 -1.94 -18.40 -14.21
CA PRO A 63 -2.02 -19.76 -14.75
C PRO A 63 -1.13 -20.00 -15.98
N LYS A 64 -0.55 -18.94 -16.60
CA LYS A 64 0.33 -19.07 -17.76
C LYS A 64 1.63 -19.79 -17.42
N LEU A 65 2.10 -19.70 -16.17
CA LEU A 65 3.27 -20.47 -15.71
C LEU A 65 3.03 -21.98 -15.86
N LEU A 66 1.85 -22.45 -15.44
CA LEU A 66 1.44 -23.84 -15.57
C LEU A 66 1.31 -24.25 -17.05
N ALA A 67 0.72 -23.38 -17.89
CA ALA A 67 0.58 -23.64 -19.33
C ALA A 67 1.93 -23.75 -20.05
N GLN A 68 2.91 -22.91 -19.70
CA GLN A 68 4.24 -22.91 -20.30
C GLN A 68 5.11 -24.09 -19.80
N GLN A 69 4.93 -24.50 -18.54
CA GLN A 69 5.51 -25.75 -18.01
C GLN A 69 5.00 -27.00 -18.74
N THR A 70 3.73 -27.01 -19.15
CA THR A 70 3.14 -28.14 -19.87
C THR A 70 3.39 -28.13 -21.38
N SER A 71 3.74 -26.97 -21.96
CA SER A 71 3.85 -26.78 -23.41
C SER A 71 5.28 -26.76 -23.94
N SER A 72 6.29 -26.56 -23.10
CA SER A 72 7.70 -26.49 -23.53
C SER A 72 8.44 -27.77 -23.14
N GLU A 73 8.82 -28.57 -24.14
CA GLU A 73 9.65 -29.78 -23.97
C GLU A 73 11.08 -29.47 -23.46
N ASP A 74 11.50 -28.20 -23.50
CA ASP A 74 12.86 -27.73 -23.15
C ASP A 74 13.04 -27.27 -21.69
N ILE A 75 12.03 -27.41 -20.81
CA ILE A 75 12.11 -27.02 -19.39
C ILE A 75 12.48 -28.24 -18.54
N ASP A 76 13.63 -28.19 -17.88
CA ASP A 76 14.04 -29.27 -16.97
C ASP A 76 13.23 -29.32 -15.67
N THR A 77 13.33 -30.45 -14.97
CA THR A 77 12.63 -30.71 -13.70
C THR A 77 13.08 -29.75 -12.58
N GLU A 78 14.31 -29.27 -12.65
CA GLU A 78 14.88 -28.32 -11.68
C GLU A 78 14.29 -26.92 -11.85
N THR A 79 14.22 -26.41 -13.08
CA THR A 79 13.64 -25.10 -13.42
C THR A 79 12.13 -25.09 -13.17
N SER A 80 11.42 -26.18 -13.49
CA SER A 80 9.99 -26.28 -13.20
C SER A 80 9.68 -26.34 -11.70
N SER A 81 10.48 -27.08 -10.91
CA SER A 81 10.32 -27.11 -9.45
C SER A 81 10.72 -25.80 -8.78
N TRP A 82 11.80 -25.15 -9.25
CA TRP A 82 12.20 -23.80 -8.83
C TRP A 82 11.11 -22.76 -9.13
N ALA A 83 10.56 -22.76 -10.35
CA ALA A 83 9.51 -21.82 -10.74
C ALA A 83 8.20 -22.05 -9.98
N ARG A 84 7.85 -23.31 -9.67
CA ARG A 84 6.72 -23.61 -8.76
C ARG A 84 6.96 -23.09 -7.36
N LYS A 85 8.14 -23.36 -6.79
CA LYS A 85 8.52 -22.85 -5.48
C LYS A 85 8.47 -21.32 -5.43
N LEU A 86 8.90 -20.64 -6.50
CA LEU A 86 8.79 -19.18 -6.60
C LEU A 86 7.34 -18.69 -6.70
N SER A 87 6.49 -19.38 -7.46
CA SER A 87 5.06 -19.08 -7.53
C SER A 87 4.40 -19.28 -6.15
N ASP A 88 4.69 -20.37 -5.45
CA ASP A 88 4.21 -20.62 -4.10
C ASP A 88 4.69 -19.54 -3.13
N MET A 89 5.97 -19.14 -3.22
CA MET A 89 6.55 -18.06 -2.42
C MET A 89 5.89 -16.71 -2.69
N GLN A 90 5.59 -16.38 -3.94
CA GLN A 90 4.85 -15.18 -4.29
C GLN A 90 3.41 -15.23 -3.78
N GLN A 91 2.72 -16.37 -3.95
CA GLN A 91 1.39 -16.56 -3.39
C GLN A 91 1.42 -16.40 -1.86
N GLN A 92 2.50 -16.80 -1.21
CA GLN A 92 2.79 -16.58 0.21
C GLN A 92 3.19 -15.14 0.58
N GLY A 93 3.05 -14.19 -0.35
CA GLY A 93 3.26 -12.76 -0.12
C GLY A 93 4.71 -12.29 -0.18
N MET A 94 5.64 -13.09 -0.73
CA MET A 94 6.99 -12.59 -1.03
C MET A 94 6.99 -11.73 -2.30
N SER A 95 7.54 -10.52 -2.18
CA SER A 95 7.73 -9.63 -3.32
C SER A 95 8.93 -10.08 -4.16
N ILE A 96 8.66 -10.48 -5.40
CA ILE A 96 9.68 -10.80 -6.40
C ILE A 96 10.47 -9.54 -6.81
N GLN A 97 9.95 -8.34 -6.52
CA GLN A 97 10.54 -7.07 -6.92
C GLN A 97 11.92 -6.81 -6.31
N GLN A 98 12.30 -7.54 -5.25
CA GLN A 98 13.59 -7.41 -4.55
C GLN A 98 14.47 -8.66 -4.67
N MET A 99 14.12 -9.59 -5.58
CA MET A 99 15.02 -10.70 -5.91
C MET A 99 16.29 -10.17 -6.59
N PRO A 100 17.46 -10.82 -6.39
CA PRO A 100 18.63 -10.52 -7.19
C PRO A 100 18.34 -10.89 -8.65
N VAL A 101 17.91 -9.88 -9.40
CA VAL A 101 17.64 -9.98 -10.83
C VAL A 101 18.86 -9.50 -11.60
N ASP A 102 19.22 -10.24 -12.64
CA ASP A 102 20.18 -9.78 -13.61
C ASP A 102 19.47 -8.81 -14.56
N ILE A 103 19.84 -7.54 -14.51
CA ILE A 103 19.28 -6.49 -15.35
C ILE A 103 20.24 -6.25 -16.52
N SER A 104 19.73 -6.29 -17.75
CA SER A 104 20.53 -5.99 -18.92
C SER A 104 20.98 -4.53 -18.94
N ALA A 105 22.04 -4.23 -19.68
CA ALA A 105 22.35 -2.84 -20.02
C ALA A 105 21.13 -2.21 -20.74
N PRO A 106 20.75 -0.96 -20.42
CA PRO A 106 19.64 -0.28 -21.08
C PRO A 106 19.91 -0.13 -22.57
N ARG A 107 18.91 -0.48 -23.40
CA ARG A 107 18.97 -0.33 -24.85
C ARG A 107 17.93 0.67 -25.32
N LEU A 108 18.23 1.40 -26.38
CA LEU A 108 17.32 2.36 -26.97
C LEU A 108 16.55 1.69 -28.11
N GLN A 109 15.22 1.83 -28.08
CA GLN A 109 14.36 1.40 -29.18
C GLN A 109 13.50 2.60 -29.59
N GLY A 110 13.98 3.36 -30.59
CA GLY A 110 13.36 4.62 -30.99
C GLY A 110 13.50 5.69 -29.90
N SER A 111 12.36 6.18 -29.40
CA SER A 111 12.26 7.13 -28.29
C SER A 111 12.31 6.50 -26.90
N ASP A 112 12.29 5.16 -26.83
CA ASP A 112 12.05 4.45 -25.59
C ASP A 112 13.35 3.81 -25.09
N THR A 113 13.47 3.71 -23.77
CA THR A 113 14.54 2.97 -23.09
C THR A 113 13.98 1.63 -22.63
N CYS A 114 14.57 0.53 -23.11
CA CYS A 114 14.18 -0.83 -22.79
C CYS A 114 15.21 -1.51 -21.89
N VAL A 115 14.73 -2.30 -20.95
CA VAL A 115 15.56 -3.16 -20.09
C VAL A 115 14.96 -4.56 -20.02
N THR A 116 15.84 -5.56 -19.96
CA THR A 116 15.44 -6.94 -19.70
C THR A 116 15.82 -7.31 -18.28
N VAL A 117 14.84 -7.82 -17.53
CA VAL A 117 15.01 -8.33 -16.18
C VAL A 117 15.01 -9.85 -16.23
N ARG A 118 16.03 -10.48 -15.63
CA ARG A 118 16.19 -11.94 -15.60
C ARG A 118 16.27 -12.46 -14.18
N LEU A 119 15.43 -13.42 -13.85
CA LEU A 119 15.54 -14.24 -12.64
C LEU A 119 16.28 -15.52 -12.97
N LYS A 120 17.52 -15.64 -12.50
CA LYS A 120 18.33 -16.82 -12.75
C LYS A 120 17.81 -18.04 -11.98
N THR A 121 17.77 -19.19 -12.65
CA THR A 121 17.42 -20.48 -12.04
C THR A 121 18.31 -20.77 -10.82
N GLY A 122 17.71 -21.31 -9.76
CA GLY A 122 18.41 -21.63 -8.51
C GLY A 122 18.65 -20.44 -7.56
N SER A 123 18.32 -19.21 -7.96
CA SER A 123 18.24 -18.10 -7.01
C SER A 123 16.93 -18.18 -6.21
N LEU A 124 17.06 -18.47 -4.92
CA LEU A 124 15.98 -18.33 -3.94
C LEU A 124 16.40 -17.26 -2.92
N PRO A 125 15.47 -16.49 -2.36
CA PRO A 125 15.75 -15.61 -1.23
C PRO A 125 16.53 -16.35 -0.15
N LYS A 126 17.72 -15.88 0.20
CA LYS A 126 18.50 -16.45 1.30
C LYS A 126 17.78 -16.12 2.61
N SER A 127 17.13 -17.12 3.22
CA SER A 127 16.70 -17.03 4.63
C SER A 127 17.95 -17.18 5.50
N ASN A 128 18.61 -16.07 5.81
CA ASN A 128 19.68 -16.05 6.81
C ASN A 128 19.08 -15.60 8.15
N GLY A 129 18.84 -16.56 9.05
CA GLY A 129 18.31 -16.24 10.38
C GLY A 129 17.93 -17.47 11.20
N GLN A 130 18.90 -18.33 11.53
CA GLN A 130 18.79 -19.13 12.75
C GLN A 130 18.97 -18.16 13.92
N SER A 131 17.87 -17.86 14.60
CA SER A 131 17.90 -17.29 15.95
C SER A 131 16.77 -17.92 16.75
N ALA A 132 17.13 -18.40 17.93
CA ALA A 132 16.29 -19.19 18.81
C ALA A 132 15.01 -18.45 19.21
N GLY A 133 13.86 -18.97 18.80
CA GLY A 133 12.53 -18.49 19.21
C GLY A 133 11.47 -18.70 18.14
N GLY A 134 10.94 -19.92 18.05
CA GLY A 134 9.88 -20.30 17.10
C GLY A 134 10.44 -20.81 15.77
N ASP A 135 10.26 -22.11 15.52
CA ASP A 135 10.73 -22.77 14.30
C ASP A 135 9.88 -22.31 13.11
N TRP A 136 10.30 -21.23 12.46
CA TRP A 136 9.67 -20.76 11.23
C TRP A 136 10.01 -21.72 10.10
N ASN A 137 9.27 -22.81 10.00
CA ASN A 137 9.34 -23.68 8.85
C ASN A 137 8.68 -22.97 7.66
N ALA A 138 9.45 -22.66 6.62
CA ALA A 138 8.95 -22.03 5.38
C ALA A 138 7.82 -22.82 4.71
N ALA A 139 7.67 -24.13 4.99
CA ALA A 139 6.63 -24.99 4.46
C ALA A 139 5.35 -25.07 5.32
N ALA A 140 5.36 -24.55 6.55
CA ALA A 140 4.18 -24.62 7.43
C ALA A 140 3.26 -23.42 7.19
N GLU A 141 1.99 -23.67 6.85
CA GLU A 141 0.95 -22.64 6.65
C GLU A 141 0.57 -21.90 7.96
N ASN A 142 0.83 -22.54 9.10
CA ASN A 142 0.42 -22.08 10.42
C ASN A 142 1.62 -21.94 11.35
N VAL A 143 1.60 -20.93 12.22
CA VAL A 143 2.58 -20.75 13.29
C VAL A 143 1.90 -20.93 14.63
N LEU A 144 2.51 -21.77 15.46
CA LEU A 144 2.06 -22.01 16.82
C LEU A 144 2.86 -21.13 17.77
N VAL A 145 2.16 -20.27 18.52
CA VAL A 145 2.78 -19.39 19.53
C VAL A 145 2.12 -19.57 20.89
N THR A 146 2.93 -19.45 21.94
CA THR A 146 2.46 -19.45 23.32
C THR A 146 2.76 -18.09 23.92
N VAL A 147 1.71 -17.40 24.38
CA VAL A 147 1.81 -16.01 24.83
C VAL A 147 1.01 -15.78 26.09
N ILE A 148 1.42 -14.76 26.84
CA ILE A 148 0.80 -14.34 28.10
C ILE A 148 0.18 -12.96 27.87
N GLY A 149 -1.11 -12.84 28.13
CA GLY A 149 -1.83 -11.57 28.09
C GLY A 149 -2.46 -11.22 29.44
N GLU A 150 -2.67 -9.93 29.64
CA GLU A 150 -3.14 -9.35 30.89
C GLU A 150 -4.33 -8.42 30.64
N GLY A 151 -5.28 -8.38 31.56
CA GLY A 151 -6.48 -7.56 31.41
C GLY A 151 -7.11 -7.16 32.72
N TRP A 152 -7.64 -5.94 32.75
CA TRP A 152 -8.42 -5.37 33.85
C TRP A 152 -9.86 -5.13 33.40
N PRO A 153 -10.83 -5.14 34.33
CA PRO A 153 -12.23 -4.93 33.97
C PRO A 153 -12.42 -3.51 33.43
N ASP A 154 -13.12 -3.41 32.31
CA ASP A 154 -13.46 -2.16 31.67
C ASP A 154 -14.98 -1.98 31.78
N ASN A 155 -15.37 -1.22 32.81
CA ASN A 155 -16.78 -0.98 33.14
C ASN A 155 -17.45 -0.04 32.13
N GLU A 156 -16.69 0.79 31.40
CA GLU A 156 -17.24 1.71 30.40
C GLU A 156 -17.70 0.95 29.15
N ASN A 157 -16.94 -0.07 28.74
CA ASN A 157 -17.27 -0.92 27.59
C ASN A 157 -17.93 -2.26 27.97
N GLY A 158 -18.25 -2.47 29.26
CA GLY A 158 -18.92 -3.68 29.77
C GLY A 158 -18.09 -4.97 29.63
N ARG A 159 -16.75 -4.88 29.63
CA ARG A 159 -15.85 -6.01 29.38
C ARG A 159 -15.27 -6.55 30.68
N THR A 160 -15.25 -7.89 30.79
CA THR A 160 -14.62 -8.56 31.92
C THR A 160 -13.09 -8.52 31.81
N ALA A 161 -12.41 -8.58 32.95
CA ALA A 161 -10.95 -8.65 33.03
C ALA A 161 -10.38 -9.82 32.21
N ARG A 162 -11.07 -10.96 32.24
CA ARG A 162 -10.71 -12.15 31.47
C ARG A 162 -10.80 -11.92 29.95
N THR A 163 -11.90 -11.31 29.49
CA THR A 163 -12.05 -10.99 28.05
C THR A 163 -10.96 -10.04 27.57
N GLN A 164 -10.58 -9.06 28.40
CA GLN A 164 -9.48 -8.14 28.09
C GLN A 164 -8.13 -8.87 28.03
N ALA A 165 -7.87 -9.78 28.97
CA ALA A 165 -6.64 -10.57 29.01
C ALA A 165 -6.52 -11.52 27.80
N GLU A 166 -7.63 -12.15 27.39
CA GLU A 166 -7.69 -12.99 26.19
C GLU A 166 -7.42 -12.16 24.92
N MET A 167 -8.00 -10.97 24.82
CA MET A 167 -7.73 -10.05 23.71
C MET A 167 -6.27 -9.59 23.67
N ASP A 168 -5.66 -9.25 24.82
CA ASP A 168 -4.25 -8.88 24.92
C ASP A 168 -3.34 -10.06 24.51
N ALA A 169 -3.64 -11.26 24.97
CA ALA A 169 -2.90 -12.45 24.59
C ALA A 169 -2.95 -12.71 23.07
N LEU A 170 -4.13 -12.61 22.45
CA LEU A 170 -4.28 -12.77 20.99
C LEU A 170 -3.51 -11.69 20.21
N LYS A 171 -3.52 -10.46 20.69
CA LYS A 171 -2.73 -9.36 20.11
C LYS A 171 -1.23 -9.64 20.14
N ARG A 172 -0.73 -10.15 21.27
CA ARG A 172 0.68 -10.54 21.43
C ARG A 172 1.07 -11.74 20.55
N ALA A 173 0.16 -12.72 20.39
CA ALA A 173 0.37 -13.85 19.48
C ALA A 173 0.61 -13.39 18.03
N VAL A 174 -0.26 -12.51 17.52
CA VAL A 174 -0.11 -11.93 16.18
C VAL A 174 1.18 -11.11 16.09
N SER A 175 1.48 -10.29 17.10
CA SER A 175 2.69 -9.45 17.11
C SER A 175 3.98 -10.26 17.05
N GLN A 176 4.07 -11.40 17.75
CA GLN A 176 5.22 -12.30 17.66
C GLN A 176 5.38 -12.88 16.24
N VAL A 177 4.28 -13.30 15.61
CA VAL A 177 4.29 -13.87 14.26
C VAL A 177 4.65 -12.83 13.21
N VAL A 178 4.14 -11.60 13.36
CA VAL A 178 4.50 -10.46 12.52
C VAL A 178 5.97 -10.10 12.70
N GLY A 179 6.48 -10.06 13.94
CA GLY A 179 7.90 -9.83 14.21
C GLY A 179 8.80 -10.89 13.54
N MET A 180 8.43 -12.17 13.61
CA MET A 180 9.14 -13.25 12.90
C MET A 180 9.10 -13.08 11.38
N TRP A 181 7.96 -12.67 10.82
CA TRP A 181 7.84 -12.38 9.39
C TRP A 181 8.68 -11.18 8.97
N LEU A 182 8.58 -10.06 9.70
CA LEU A 182 9.34 -8.83 9.42
C LEU A 182 10.85 -9.02 9.57
N THR A 183 11.30 -9.77 10.58
CA THR A 183 12.74 -10.04 10.77
C THR A 183 13.35 -10.89 9.65
N GLN A 184 12.59 -11.84 9.09
CA GLN A 184 13.02 -12.57 7.90
C GLN A 184 13.02 -11.70 6.64
N GLN A 185 12.04 -10.80 6.53
CA GLN A 185 11.90 -9.90 5.39
C GLN A 185 12.76 -8.63 5.48
N ASN A 186 13.31 -8.29 6.65
CA ASN A 186 14.14 -7.10 6.89
C ASN A 186 15.39 -7.05 5.99
N THR A 187 15.88 -8.21 5.57
CA THR A 187 17.00 -8.30 4.62
C THR A 187 16.61 -7.90 3.19
N GLN A 188 15.32 -7.88 2.86
CA GLN A 188 14.78 -7.46 1.56
C GLN A 188 14.36 -5.99 1.60
N PHE A 189 13.67 -5.55 2.66
CA PHE A 189 13.15 -4.17 2.80
C PHE A 189 14.21 -3.08 3.00
N SER A 190 15.38 -3.42 3.56
CA SER A 190 16.49 -2.48 3.81
C SER A 190 17.08 -1.84 2.55
N THR A 191 16.80 -2.38 1.36
CA THR A 191 17.24 -1.76 0.09
C THR A 191 16.47 -0.49 -0.29
N THR A 192 15.42 -0.14 0.47
CA THR A 192 14.69 1.14 0.32
C THR A 192 15.08 2.19 1.36
N GLU A 193 15.97 1.84 2.30
CA GLU A 193 16.50 2.72 3.36
C GLU A 193 17.86 3.35 3.01
N GLU A 194 18.43 3.03 1.85
CA GLU A 194 19.60 3.75 1.33
C GLU A 194 19.23 5.15 0.82
N SER A 195 19.13 6.10 1.76
CA SER A 195 19.62 7.50 1.68
C SER A 195 18.85 8.45 2.61
N SER A 196 18.79 8.14 3.91
CA SER A 196 18.48 9.18 4.90
C SER A 196 19.12 8.92 6.26
N SER A 197 20.45 8.86 6.28
CA SER A 197 21.24 9.04 7.49
C SER A 197 21.27 10.53 7.89
N GLU A 198 20.12 11.10 8.26
CA GLU A 198 20.09 12.34 9.04
C GLU A 198 19.03 12.20 10.14
N SER A 199 19.55 12.08 11.35
CA SER A 199 18.91 12.01 12.65
C SER A 199 17.63 12.86 12.79
N GLY A 200 16.53 12.20 13.15
CA GLY A 200 15.28 12.84 13.59
C GLY A 200 14.05 12.02 13.19
N ASP A 201 13.72 11.03 14.02
CA ASP A 201 12.57 10.10 13.89
C ASP A 201 12.60 9.20 12.65
N GLU A 202 13.39 8.13 12.75
CA GLU A 202 13.29 6.98 11.84
C GLU A 202 11.98 6.23 12.11
N PHE A 203 10.94 6.63 11.37
CA PHE A 203 9.64 5.99 11.41
C PHE A 203 9.73 4.64 10.70
N SER A 204 10.02 3.57 11.44
CA SER A 204 10.20 2.24 10.86
C SER A 204 8.87 1.70 10.30
N VAL A 205 8.86 1.33 9.02
CA VAL A 205 7.70 0.70 8.36
C VAL A 205 7.26 -0.57 9.10
N ASN A 206 8.21 -1.24 9.75
CA ASN A 206 7.99 -2.41 10.60
C ASN A 206 7.09 -2.11 11.81
N GLU A 207 7.31 -0.96 12.46
CA GLU A 207 6.48 -0.54 13.60
C GLU A 207 5.05 -0.26 13.14
N VAL A 208 4.89 0.34 11.96
CA VAL A 208 3.55 0.59 11.37
C VAL A 208 2.81 -0.70 11.10
N ILE A 209 3.46 -1.65 10.41
CA ILE A 209 2.87 -2.96 10.10
C ILE A 209 2.50 -3.68 11.40
N SER A 210 3.39 -3.67 12.38
CA SER A 210 3.15 -4.28 13.69
C SER A 210 1.94 -3.65 14.39
N GLN A 211 1.87 -2.32 14.44
CA GLN A 211 0.73 -1.60 15.03
C GLN A 211 -0.59 -1.85 14.30
N GLN A 212 -0.58 -1.92 12.97
CA GLN A 212 -1.80 -2.19 12.18
C GLN A 212 -2.28 -3.63 12.38
N LEU A 213 -1.40 -4.61 12.28
CA LEU A 213 -1.76 -6.01 12.45
C LEU A 213 -2.13 -6.35 13.89
N HIS A 214 -1.52 -5.68 14.87
CA HIS A 214 -1.91 -5.75 16.27
C HIS A 214 -3.39 -5.39 16.46
N THR A 215 -3.91 -4.38 15.76
CA THR A 215 -5.33 -4.03 15.85
C THR A 215 -6.26 -5.02 15.16
N ARG A 216 -5.76 -5.87 14.24
CA ARG A 216 -6.54 -6.84 13.44
C ARG A 216 -6.48 -8.28 13.95
N SER A 217 -6.17 -8.50 15.23
CA SER A 217 -5.92 -9.85 15.76
C SER A 217 -7.10 -10.83 15.61
N GLN A 218 -8.33 -10.30 15.63
CA GLN A 218 -9.55 -11.07 15.35
C GLN A 218 -9.67 -11.33 13.83
N GLY A 219 -9.30 -12.55 13.41
CA GLY A 219 -9.30 -12.98 12.00
C GLY A 219 -7.96 -13.48 11.49
N LEU A 220 -6.86 -13.19 12.21
CA LEU A 220 -5.52 -13.72 11.92
C LEU A 220 -5.20 -14.99 12.73
N VAL A 221 -5.94 -15.20 13.83
CA VAL A 221 -5.82 -16.38 14.70
C VAL A 221 -6.91 -17.37 14.32
N LYS A 222 -6.52 -18.56 13.83
CA LYS A 222 -7.42 -19.63 13.41
C LYS A 222 -8.06 -20.34 14.60
N GLU A 223 -7.23 -20.69 15.57
CA GLU A 223 -7.66 -21.35 16.80
C GLU A 223 -6.75 -20.93 17.95
N TRP A 224 -7.31 -20.91 19.16
CA TRP A 224 -6.54 -20.71 20.37
C TRP A 224 -7.15 -21.51 21.52
N SER A 225 -6.30 -21.85 22.48
CA SER A 225 -6.70 -22.56 23.69
C SER A 225 -6.06 -21.91 24.91
N LEU A 226 -6.84 -21.81 25.99
CA LEU A 226 -6.34 -21.37 27.27
C LEU A 226 -5.52 -22.50 27.90
N LEU A 227 -4.26 -22.22 28.20
CA LEU A 227 -3.38 -23.14 28.91
C LEU A 227 -3.44 -22.92 30.42
N ASN A 228 -3.45 -21.65 30.83
CA ASN A 228 -3.42 -21.26 32.23
C ASN A 228 -4.10 -19.91 32.43
N SER A 229 -4.61 -19.66 33.64
CA SER A 229 -5.10 -18.35 34.05
C SER A 229 -4.77 -18.10 35.51
N ARG A 230 -4.37 -16.87 35.83
CA ARG A 230 -4.02 -16.42 37.17
C ARG A 230 -4.69 -15.09 37.46
N GLU A 231 -5.19 -14.91 38.68
CA GLU A 231 -5.69 -13.61 39.12
C GLU A 231 -4.52 -12.65 39.44
N LEU A 232 -4.67 -11.40 39.03
CA LEU A 232 -3.74 -10.30 39.31
C LEU A 232 -4.37 -9.32 40.30
N PRO A 233 -3.57 -8.46 40.96
CA PRO A 233 -4.08 -7.39 41.80
C PRO A 233 -5.09 -6.49 41.05
N ASN A 234 -5.98 -5.85 41.81
CA ASN A 234 -7.01 -4.94 41.29
C ASN A 234 -8.02 -5.61 40.34
N ASN A 235 -8.42 -6.84 40.64
CA ASN A 235 -9.32 -7.65 39.80
C ASN A 235 -8.78 -7.88 38.37
N GLY A 236 -7.47 -7.81 38.19
CA GLY A 236 -6.84 -8.14 36.92
C GLY A 236 -6.82 -9.65 36.70
N VAL A 237 -6.67 -10.07 35.45
CA VAL A 237 -6.51 -11.47 35.06
C VAL A 237 -5.34 -11.57 34.11
N GLU A 238 -4.48 -12.57 34.35
CA GLU A 238 -3.45 -13.03 33.44
C GLU A 238 -3.93 -14.34 32.79
N VAL A 239 -3.73 -14.46 31.48
CA VAL A 239 -4.02 -15.70 30.74
C VAL A 239 -2.81 -16.10 29.93
N THR A 240 -2.48 -17.39 29.95
CA THR A 240 -1.53 -17.99 29.01
C THR A 240 -2.33 -18.74 27.97
N ILE A 241 -2.17 -18.36 26.69
CA ILE A 241 -2.85 -19.03 25.59
C ILE A 241 -1.84 -19.65 24.63
N LYS A 242 -2.27 -20.73 24.00
CA LYS A 242 -1.65 -21.31 22.83
C LYS A 242 -2.49 -20.93 21.62
N ALA A 243 -1.92 -20.16 20.70
CA ALA A 243 -2.62 -19.66 19.51
C ALA A 243 -1.97 -20.20 18.23
N VAL A 244 -2.81 -20.56 17.27
CA VAL A 244 -2.43 -20.93 15.90
C VAL A 244 -2.77 -19.77 15.00
N VAL A 245 -1.73 -19.20 14.40
CA VAL A 245 -1.82 -18.00 13.56
C VAL A 245 -1.52 -18.38 12.12
N GLU A 246 -2.37 -17.96 11.20
CA GLU A 246 -2.20 -18.26 9.78
C GLU A 246 -1.19 -17.27 9.16
N LYS A 247 -0.22 -17.79 8.39
CA LYS A 247 0.80 -16.94 7.78
C LYS A 247 0.24 -16.12 6.61
N GLN A 248 -0.64 -16.73 5.82
CA GLN A 248 -1.15 -16.14 4.59
C GLN A 248 -1.92 -14.83 4.83
N PRO A 249 -2.87 -14.75 5.79
CA PRO A 249 -3.57 -13.50 6.09
C PRO A 249 -2.63 -12.42 6.64
N ILE A 250 -1.58 -12.80 7.37
CA ILE A 250 -0.56 -11.85 7.86
C ILE A 250 0.25 -11.28 6.70
N ALA A 251 0.71 -12.13 5.77
CA ALA A 251 1.48 -11.69 4.62
C ALA A 251 0.66 -10.77 3.71
N GLN A 252 -0.61 -11.13 3.45
CA GLN A 252 -1.53 -10.28 2.70
C GLN A 252 -1.77 -8.94 3.38
N ALA A 253 -2.11 -8.95 4.68
CA ALA A 253 -2.38 -7.72 5.41
C ALA A 253 -1.12 -6.84 5.56
N ALA A 254 0.07 -7.42 5.67
CA ALA A 254 1.34 -6.68 5.65
C ALA A 254 1.60 -6.08 4.25
N ASN A 255 1.35 -6.82 3.18
CA ASN A 255 1.49 -6.33 1.81
C ASN A 255 0.50 -5.19 1.50
N ASP A 256 -0.74 -5.27 1.98
CA ASP A 256 -1.73 -4.19 1.82
C ASP A 256 -1.25 -2.90 2.49
N VAL A 257 -0.68 -3.01 3.70
CA VAL A 257 -0.06 -1.87 4.40
C VAL A 257 1.13 -1.30 3.61
N LEU A 258 1.97 -2.16 3.05
CA LEU A 258 3.12 -1.76 2.23
C LEU A 258 2.68 -1.07 0.93
N MET A 259 1.66 -1.60 0.24
CA MET A 259 1.11 -0.98 -0.96
C MET A 259 0.50 0.39 -0.66
N ALA A 260 -0.21 0.52 0.47
CA ALA A 260 -0.75 1.80 0.91
C ALA A 260 0.34 2.85 1.21
N ILE A 261 1.52 2.41 1.66
CA ILE A 261 2.69 3.29 1.89
C ILE A 261 3.43 3.60 0.57
N GLY A 262 3.59 2.60 -0.30
CA GLY A 262 4.42 2.66 -1.51
C GLY A 262 3.78 3.39 -2.69
N SER A 263 2.46 3.25 -2.88
CA SER A 263 1.70 3.85 -3.97
C SER A 263 0.35 4.38 -3.48
N PRO A 264 0.33 5.43 -2.64
CA PRO A 264 -0.92 5.98 -2.12
C PRO A 264 -1.72 6.67 -3.23
N ARG A 265 -3.04 6.58 -3.14
CA ARG A 265 -3.95 7.35 -3.98
C ARG A 265 -4.23 8.71 -3.36
N VAL A 266 -4.12 9.77 -4.15
CA VAL A 266 -4.28 11.16 -3.67
C VAL A 266 -5.23 11.98 -4.52
N ASN A 267 -5.92 12.93 -3.91
CA ASN A 267 -6.75 13.92 -4.56
C ASN A 267 -5.99 15.25 -4.57
N VAL A 268 -5.76 15.84 -5.74
CA VAL A 268 -5.01 17.10 -5.86
C VAL A 268 -5.98 18.27 -5.91
N GLN A 269 -5.92 19.15 -4.91
CA GLN A 269 -6.69 20.39 -4.82
C GLN A 269 -5.73 21.58 -4.94
N ALA A 270 -5.63 22.14 -6.15
CA ALA A 270 -4.78 23.28 -6.44
C ALA A 270 -5.38 24.11 -7.59
N PRO A 271 -5.09 25.41 -7.68
CA PRO A 271 -5.46 26.21 -8.85
C PRO A 271 -4.69 25.75 -10.11
N GLU A 272 -5.22 26.02 -11.29
CA GLU A 272 -4.45 25.84 -12.53
C GLU A 272 -3.45 27.01 -12.71
N PRO A 273 -2.24 26.78 -13.25
CA PRO A 273 -1.73 25.52 -13.83
C PRO A 273 -1.11 24.54 -12.83
N LEU A 274 -1.00 24.92 -11.55
CA LEU A 274 -0.32 24.14 -10.51
C LEU A 274 -0.93 22.73 -10.33
N SER A 275 -2.27 22.61 -10.43
CA SER A 275 -2.97 21.33 -10.34
C SER A 275 -2.50 20.35 -11.42
N SER A 276 -2.40 20.78 -12.67
CA SER A 276 -1.94 19.92 -13.77
C SER A 276 -0.48 19.50 -13.58
N LEU A 277 0.41 20.46 -13.31
CA LEU A 277 1.85 20.18 -13.11
C LEU A 277 2.11 19.25 -11.92
N LEU A 278 1.38 19.40 -10.81
CA LEU A 278 1.49 18.49 -9.67
C LEU A 278 0.99 17.09 -10.00
N LYS A 279 -0.11 16.96 -10.77
CA LYS A 279 -0.62 15.63 -11.18
C LYS A 279 0.38 14.90 -12.06
N ASP A 280 0.97 15.60 -13.03
CA ASP A 280 1.98 15.03 -13.92
C ASP A 280 3.22 14.59 -13.10
N TRP A 281 3.71 15.47 -12.23
CA TRP A 281 4.82 15.14 -11.34
C TRP A 281 4.51 13.94 -10.43
N LEU A 282 3.33 13.87 -9.82
CA LEU A 282 2.93 12.74 -8.96
C LEU A 282 2.85 11.43 -9.75
N ALA A 283 2.33 11.47 -10.98
CA ALA A 283 2.26 10.30 -11.85
C ALA A 283 3.66 9.78 -12.21
N GLU A 284 4.62 10.66 -12.49
CA GLU A 284 6.04 10.30 -12.70
C GLU A 284 6.67 9.65 -11.45
N GLN A 285 6.21 10.01 -10.25
CA GLN A 285 6.64 9.40 -9.00
C GLN A 285 5.91 8.08 -8.65
N GLY A 286 5.02 7.58 -9.51
CA GLY A 286 4.24 6.36 -9.27
C GLY A 286 3.12 6.54 -8.22
N ILE A 287 2.69 7.78 -7.99
CA ILE A 287 1.57 8.11 -7.10
C ILE A 287 0.32 8.30 -7.97
N GLU A 288 -0.69 7.46 -7.72
CA GLU A 288 -1.97 7.52 -8.44
C GLU A 288 -2.82 8.69 -7.94
N TYR A 289 -3.42 9.45 -8.86
CA TYR A 289 -4.39 10.49 -8.49
C TYR A 289 -5.83 10.02 -8.71
N SER A 290 -6.73 10.38 -7.79
CA SER A 290 -8.17 10.11 -7.89
C SER A 290 -8.94 11.22 -7.17
N SER A 291 -10.02 11.71 -7.81
CA SER A 291 -10.91 12.71 -7.21
C SER A 291 -11.62 12.21 -5.94
N HIS A 292 -11.64 10.90 -5.73
CA HIS A 292 -12.27 10.24 -4.59
C HIS A 292 -11.26 9.70 -3.57
N ALA A 293 -9.98 10.03 -3.70
CA ALA A 293 -8.98 9.64 -2.72
C ALA A 293 -9.18 10.40 -1.40
N ASN A 294 -8.92 9.71 -0.28
CA ASN A 294 -9.06 10.33 1.04
C ASN A 294 -7.91 11.23 1.44
N LEU A 295 -6.74 11.02 0.83
CA LEU A 295 -5.61 11.90 1.02
C LEU A 295 -5.72 13.04 0.03
N VAL A 296 -5.71 14.26 0.56
CA VAL A 296 -5.84 15.47 -0.21
C VAL A 296 -4.49 16.18 -0.20
N ILE A 297 -3.92 16.36 -1.38
CA ILE A 297 -2.79 17.25 -1.59
C ILE A 297 -3.36 18.61 -1.92
N LYS A 298 -3.33 19.53 -0.95
CA LYS A 298 -3.69 20.94 -1.16
C LYS A 298 -2.45 21.73 -1.49
N ALA A 299 -2.46 22.44 -2.61
CA ALA A 299 -1.33 23.26 -3.00
C ALA A 299 -1.77 24.67 -3.42
N ASP A 300 -0.97 25.65 -3.03
CA ASP A 300 -1.17 27.06 -3.35
C ASP A 300 0.14 27.70 -3.81
N SER A 301 0.02 28.55 -4.83
CA SER A 301 1.09 29.35 -5.39
C SER A 301 0.83 30.83 -5.14
N VAL A 302 1.88 31.55 -4.74
CA VAL A 302 1.87 33.00 -4.58
C VAL A 302 3.12 33.57 -5.22
N LEU A 303 2.94 34.44 -6.22
CA LEU A 303 4.02 35.21 -6.80
C LEU A 303 4.36 36.43 -5.95
N ARG A 304 5.64 36.55 -5.58
CA ARG A 304 6.18 37.73 -4.90
C ARG A 304 7.06 38.51 -5.86
N ALA A 305 6.58 39.67 -6.30
CA ALA A 305 7.33 40.58 -7.15
C ALA A 305 8.33 41.43 -6.34
N ARG A 306 9.55 41.59 -6.86
CA ARG A 306 10.59 42.49 -6.34
C ARG A 306 11.24 43.20 -7.53
N GLY A 307 10.81 44.43 -7.81
CA GLY A 307 11.25 45.19 -8.98
C GLY A 307 10.71 44.55 -10.26
N ALA A 308 11.59 44.30 -11.23
CA ALA A 308 11.24 43.65 -12.51
C ALA A 308 11.24 42.12 -12.45
N ASN A 309 11.48 41.52 -11.28
CA ASN A 309 11.58 40.07 -11.11
C ASN A 309 10.49 39.55 -10.17
N SER A 310 10.04 38.33 -10.40
CA SER A 310 9.11 37.58 -9.56
C SER A 310 9.79 36.34 -8.99
N ARG A 311 9.37 35.94 -7.79
CA ARG A 311 9.73 34.69 -7.12
C ARG A 311 8.47 33.93 -6.77
N LEU A 312 8.54 32.61 -6.80
CA LEU A 312 7.42 31.75 -6.45
C LEU A 312 7.54 31.33 -4.99
N GLN A 313 6.46 31.51 -4.26
CA GLN A 313 6.21 30.75 -3.04
C GLN A 313 5.14 29.70 -3.35
N LEU A 314 5.50 28.44 -3.19
CA LEU A 314 4.65 27.27 -3.37
C LEU A 314 4.55 26.56 -2.02
N ASN A 315 3.33 26.35 -1.56
CA ASN A 315 3.06 25.53 -0.39
C ASN A 315 2.29 24.28 -0.85
N VAL A 316 2.68 23.12 -0.31
CA VAL A 316 2.00 21.85 -0.53
C VAL A 316 1.71 21.23 0.82
N THR A 317 0.46 20.90 1.07
CA THR A 317 -0.01 20.29 2.32
C THR A 317 -0.66 18.96 2.01
N VAL A 318 -0.43 17.99 2.90
CA VAL A 318 -1.09 16.67 2.84
C VAL A 318 -2.07 16.59 3.99
N GLU A 319 -3.33 16.42 3.65
CA GLU A 319 -4.45 16.33 4.59
C GLU A 319 -5.26 15.05 4.34
N ASP A 320 -6.07 14.62 5.32
CA ASP A 320 -7.16 13.68 5.07
C ASP A 320 -8.51 14.37 4.87
N LEU A 321 -9.57 13.59 4.63
CA LEU A 321 -10.95 14.10 4.51
C LEU A 321 -11.48 14.78 5.77
N SER A 322 -10.88 14.54 6.94
CA SER A 322 -11.26 15.23 8.19
C SER A 322 -10.59 16.60 8.33
N GLY A 323 -9.66 16.94 7.42
CA GLY A 323 -8.85 18.16 7.48
C GLY A 323 -7.63 18.03 8.39
N GLN A 324 -7.30 16.82 8.85
CA GLN A 324 -6.10 16.60 9.63
C GLN A 324 -4.88 16.72 8.72
N GLN A 325 -3.97 17.63 9.05
CA GLN A 325 -2.72 17.84 8.31
C GLN A 325 -1.63 16.87 8.79
N TYR A 326 -0.96 16.23 7.83
CA TYR A 326 0.16 15.30 8.03
C TYR A 326 1.48 15.85 7.52
N GLY A 327 1.42 16.71 6.49
CA GLY A 327 2.60 17.24 5.84
C GLY A 327 2.45 18.70 5.47
N LEU A 328 3.58 19.41 5.51
CA LEU A 328 3.74 20.70 4.86
C LEU A 328 5.10 20.73 4.21
N TRP A 329 5.11 20.96 2.90
CA TRP A 329 6.29 21.27 2.14
C TRP A 329 6.17 22.69 1.59
N ARG A 330 7.30 23.38 1.51
CA ARG A 330 7.42 24.69 0.90
C ARG A 330 8.61 24.67 -0.03
N ASN A 331 8.48 25.30 -1.19
CA ASN A 331 9.65 25.51 -2.03
C ASN A 331 10.61 26.53 -1.38
N GLU A 332 11.85 26.58 -1.87
CA GLU A 332 12.82 27.63 -1.50
C GLU A 332 12.76 28.81 -2.49
N PRO A 333 12.06 29.93 -2.16
CA PRO A 333 11.79 31.00 -3.13
C PRO A 333 13.03 31.78 -3.55
N SER A 334 14.13 31.66 -2.79
CA SER A 334 15.40 32.33 -3.10
C SER A 334 16.23 31.65 -4.18
N LEU A 335 15.91 30.39 -4.53
CA LEU A 335 16.67 29.62 -5.52
C LEU A 335 16.60 30.26 -6.91
N LEU A 336 15.45 30.79 -7.29
CA LEU A 336 15.22 31.32 -8.62
C LEU A 336 14.37 32.59 -8.60
N SER A 337 14.69 33.53 -9.47
CA SER A 337 13.82 34.65 -9.79
C SER A 337 13.81 34.87 -11.30
N LEU A 338 12.62 34.98 -11.88
CA LEU A 338 12.44 35.23 -13.29
C LEU A 338 11.87 36.63 -13.51
N PRO A 339 12.13 37.30 -14.65
CA PRO A 339 11.49 38.55 -14.99
C PRO A 339 9.96 38.43 -14.95
N THR A 340 9.28 39.43 -14.39
CA THR A 340 7.83 39.43 -14.27
C THR A 340 7.18 39.40 -15.66
N SER A 341 6.39 38.37 -15.92
CA SER A 341 5.67 38.15 -17.18
C SER A 341 4.34 37.43 -16.91
N ALA A 342 3.49 37.29 -17.94
CA ALA A 342 2.24 36.55 -17.82
C ALA A 342 2.43 35.04 -17.58
N GLN A 343 3.57 34.47 -18.00
CA GLN A 343 3.87 33.04 -17.85
C GLN A 343 4.78 32.73 -16.66
N VAL A 344 5.22 33.77 -15.94
CA VAL A 344 6.24 33.63 -14.90
C VAL A 344 5.84 32.67 -13.78
N GLU A 345 4.54 32.54 -13.49
CA GLU A 345 4.05 31.58 -12.51
C GLU A 345 4.27 30.13 -12.97
N HIS A 346 3.87 29.83 -14.19
CA HIS A 346 4.02 28.51 -14.80
C HIS A 346 5.50 28.12 -14.86
N ASP A 347 6.34 29.01 -15.40
CA ASP A 347 7.78 28.76 -15.55
C ASP A 347 8.48 28.56 -14.20
N LEU A 348 8.10 29.34 -13.18
CA LEU A 348 8.67 29.16 -11.84
C LEU A 348 8.21 27.85 -11.19
N ILE A 349 6.93 27.45 -11.35
CA ILE A 349 6.43 26.19 -10.80
C ILE A 349 7.19 25.02 -11.42
N ASP A 350 7.27 24.99 -12.75
CA ASP A 350 7.92 23.92 -13.51
C ASP A 350 9.39 23.75 -13.08
N VAL A 351 10.14 24.85 -12.99
CA VAL A 351 11.55 24.78 -12.58
C VAL A 351 11.71 24.35 -11.11
N HIS A 352 10.85 24.84 -10.21
CA HIS A 352 10.91 24.41 -8.81
C HIS A 352 10.59 22.92 -8.65
N LEU A 353 9.61 22.41 -9.39
CA LEU A 353 9.26 20.98 -9.39
C LEU A 353 10.27 20.11 -10.16
N ALA A 354 11.06 20.68 -11.07
CA ALA A 354 12.14 19.98 -11.80
C ALA A 354 13.49 19.97 -11.05
N THR A 355 13.67 20.81 -10.03
CA THR A 355 14.95 20.93 -9.31
C THR A 355 15.18 19.70 -8.40
N PRO A 356 16.30 18.95 -8.53
CA PRO A 356 16.50 17.68 -7.81
C PRO A 356 16.39 17.79 -6.28
N GLU A 357 16.95 18.84 -5.68
CA GLU A 357 16.87 19.07 -4.23
C GLU A 357 15.43 19.29 -3.75
N GLN A 358 14.66 20.06 -4.52
CA GLN A 358 13.25 20.36 -4.22
C GLN A 358 12.39 19.11 -4.44
N GLN A 359 12.64 18.34 -5.49
CA GLN A 359 11.99 17.05 -5.74
C GLN A 359 12.22 16.07 -4.60
N GLN A 360 13.47 15.93 -4.16
CA GLN A 360 13.82 15.01 -3.07
C GLN A 360 13.16 15.46 -1.75
N SER A 361 13.15 16.76 -1.47
CA SER A 361 12.50 17.34 -0.29
C SER A 361 10.98 17.13 -0.30
N LEU A 362 10.31 17.39 -1.44
CA LEU A 362 8.88 17.16 -1.61
C LEU A 362 8.56 15.66 -1.46
N ARG A 363 9.31 14.78 -2.13
CA ARG A 363 9.15 13.33 -2.02
C ARG A 363 9.32 12.84 -0.59
N LYS A 364 10.33 13.33 0.14
CA LYS A 364 10.54 13.00 1.56
C LYS A 364 9.36 13.44 2.42
N THR A 365 8.83 14.63 2.18
CA THR A 365 7.66 15.16 2.90
C THR A 365 6.41 14.31 2.61
N LEU A 366 6.15 13.98 1.35
CA LEU A 366 5.01 13.13 0.96
C LEU A 366 5.12 11.74 1.61
N LYS A 367 6.28 11.07 1.48
CA LYS A 367 6.52 9.75 2.11
C LYS A 367 6.30 9.80 3.63
N LYS A 368 6.84 10.82 4.31
CA LYS A 368 6.63 11.02 5.75
C LYS A 368 5.14 11.19 6.09
N SER A 369 4.41 11.97 5.29
CA SER A 369 2.98 12.22 5.49
C SER A 369 2.16 10.94 5.32
N PHE A 370 2.43 10.16 4.28
CA PHE A 370 1.75 8.89 4.03
C PHE A 370 2.02 7.87 5.13
N ASN A 371 3.27 7.77 5.58
CA ASN A 371 3.65 6.96 6.73
C ASN A 371 2.83 7.31 7.98
N GLN A 372 2.67 8.61 8.27
CA GLN A 372 1.88 9.06 9.42
C GLN A 372 0.39 8.74 9.29
N VAL A 373 -0.18 8.80 8.08
CA VAL A 373 -1.59 8.43 7.84
C VAL A 373 -1.81 6.95 8.15
N VAL A 374 -0.91 6.09 7.66
CA VAL A 374 -1.00 4.66 7.92
C VAL A 374 -0.79 4.38 9.41
N ALA A 375 0.14 5.06 10.09
CA ALA A 375 0.33 4.98 11.54
C ALA A 375 -0.96 5.16 12.35
N GLN A 376 -1.80 6.11 11.91
CA GLN A 376 -3.03 6.48 12.61
C GLN A 376 -4.15 5.43 12.49
N GLY A 377 -3.93 4.28 11.87
CA GLY A 377 -4.99 3.25 11.67
C GLY A 377 -5.48 3.17 10.23
N GLY A 378 -4.73 3.74 9.28
CA GLY A 378 -5.09 3.75 7.88
C GLY A 378 -6.05 4.88 7.49
N MET A 379 -6.74 4.64 6.37
CA MET A 379 -7.53 5.65 5.68
C MET A 379 -8.92 5.81 6.32
N VAL A 380 -9.43 7.04 6.34
CA VAL A 380 -10.78 7.35 6.86
C VAL A 380 -11.86 6.74 5.96
N ARG A 381 -12.75 5.91 6.48
CA ARG A 381 -13.89 5.35 5.78
C ARG A 381 -15.16 6.01 6.30
N ASP A 382 -16.01 6.40 5.37
CA ASP A 382 -17.36 6.89 5.66
C ASP A 382 -18.37 5.77 5.41
N ILE A 383 -19.16 5.45 6.43
CA ILE A 383 -20.17 4.40 6.40
C ILE A 383 -21.53 5.06 6.63
N PHE A 384 -22.43 4.91 5.67
CA PHE A 384 -23.80 5.39 5.76
C PHE A 384 -24.74 4.21 5.96
N ILE A 385 -25.44 4.18 7.09
CA ILE A 385 -26.47 3.19 7.38
C ILE A 385 -27.81 3.90 7.46
N HIS A 386 -28.76 3.53 6.60
CA HIS A 386 -30.11 4.11 6.68
C HIS A 386 -30.73 3.82 8.05
N THR A 387 -31.33 4.83 8.66
CA THR A 387 -31.93 4.80 10.00
C THR A 387 -32.86 3.62 10.24
N ARG A 388 -33.60 3.16 9.21
CA ARG A 388 -34.51 2.00 9.28
C ARG A 388 -33.84 0.67 9.61
N TYR A 389 -32.52 0.56 9.41
CA TYR A 389 -31.78 -0.68 9.66
C TYR A 389 -31.27 -0.83 11.10
N LEU A 390 -31.29 0.22 11.91
CA LEU A 390 -30.76 0.19 13.27
C LEU A 390 -31.88 0.32 14.30
N SER A 391 -31.98 -0.65 15.20
CA SER A 391 -32.91 -0.62 16.34
C SER A 391 -32.30 0.10 17.56
N GLN A 392 -30.97 0.11 17.67
CA GLN A 392 -30.22 0.73 18.78
C GLN A 392 -29.05 1.58 18.23
N PRO A 393 -29.34 2.74 17.61
CA PRO A 393 -28.32 3.55 16.94
C PRO A 393 -27.25 4.09 17.90
N ASP A 394 -27.60 4.36 19.17
CA ASP A 394 -26.68 4.87 20.19
C ASP A 394 -25.51 3.91 20.47
N LYS A 395 -25.70 2.60 20.23
CA LYS A 395 -24.66 1.58 20.41
C LYS A 395 -23.75 1.43 19.19
N LEU A 396 -24.04 2.07 18.07
CA LEU A 396 -23.28 1.90 16.84
C LEU A 396 -21.81 2.26 17.04
N SER A 397 -21.52 3.39 17.67
CA SER A 397 -20.13 3.80 17.95
C SER A 397 -19.37 2.77 18.78
N SER A 398 -20.01 2.20 19.80
CA SER A 398 -19.40 1.20 20.69
C SER A 398 -19.15 -0.14 19.99
N ILE A 399 -20.01 -0.51 19.03
CA ILE A 399 -19.83 -1.74 18.25
C ILE A 399 -18.73 -1.55 17.23
N LEU A 400 -18.72 -0.43 16.52
CA LEU A 400 -17.68 -0.13 15.53
C LEU A 400 -16.29 -0.04 16.16
N SER A 401 -16.18 0.51 17.38
CA SER A 401 -14.90 0.56 18.10
C SER A 401 -14.40 -0.82 18.57
N THR A 402 -15.24 -1.85 18.53
CA THR A 402 -14.83 -3.24 18.80
C THR A 402 -14.25 -3.95 17.58
N LEU A 403 -14.42 -3.40 16.39
CA LEU A 403 -13.92 -4.00 15.15
C LEU A 403 -12.39 -3.96 15.14
N GLY A 404 -11.78 -5.11 14.82
CA GLY A 404 -10.34 -5.17 14.63
C GLY A 404 -9.89 -4.28 13.46
N GLY A 405 -8.84 -3.49 13.66
CA GLY A 405 -8.31 -2.56 12.64
C GLY A 405 -9.01 -1.20 12.60
N VAL A 406 -10.01 -0.96 13.44
CA VAL A 406 -10.77 0.30 13.46
C VAL A 406 -10.25 1.26 14.53
N LYS A 407 -10.07 2.54 14.15
CA LYS A 407 -9.74 3.66 15.07
C LYS A 407 -10.61 4.89 14.77
N ASP A 408 -10.59 5.88 15.66
CA ASP A 408 -11.22 7.19 15.50
C ASP A 408 -12.68 7.14 15.03
N VAL A 409 -13.49 6.31 15.67
CA VAL A 409 -14.91 6.15 15.34
C VAL A 409 -15.69 7.37 15.79
N VAL A 410 -16.36 8.03 14.83
CA VAL A 410 -17.30 9.13 15.07
C VAL A 410 -18.61 8.81 14.36
N VAL A 411 -19.72 8.86 15.08
CA VAL A 411 -21.06 8.58 14.52
C VAL A 411 -21.93 9.83 14.65
N ASN A 412 -22.46 10.29 13.52
CA ASN A 412 -23.36 11.43 13.44
C ASN A 412 -24.65 11.04 12.71
N SER A 413 -25.79 11.61 13.11
CA SER A 413 -27.04 11.51 12.34
C SER A 413 -27.02 12.56 11.23
N GLN A 414 -27.35 12.15 10.01
CA GLN A 414 -27.39 13.01 8.82
C GLN A 414 -28.63 12.67 7.99
N GLY A 415 -29.75 13.31 8.32
CA GLY A 415 -31.05 13.04 7.69
C GLY A 415 -31.50 11.61 7.93
N ASP A 416 -31.81 10.88 6.85
CA ASP A 416 -32.26 9.48 6.90
C ASP A 416 -31.14 8.46 7.14
N TYR A 417 -29.91 8.92 7.39
CA TYR A 417 -28.74 8.08 7.57
C TYR A 417 -28.03 8.36 8.88
N TYR A 418 -27.43 7.31 9.45
CA TYR A 418 -26.33 7.43 10.39
C TYR A 418 -25.02 7.36 9.61
N LYS A 419 -24.22 8.42 9.69
CA LYS A 419 -22.88 8.49 9.14
C LYS A 419 -21.87 8.12 10.22
N ALA A 420 -21.18 7.00 10.05
CA ALA A 420 -20.03 6.63 10.86
C ALA A 420 -18.75 6.89 10.07
N SER A 421 -17.89 7.77 10.57
CA SER A 421 -16.54 8.00 10.06
C SER A 421 -15.55 7.28 10.96
N LEU A 422 -14.66 6.47 10.39
CA LEU A 422 -13.67 5.70 11.15
C LEU A 422 -12.40 5.49 10.34
N ARG A 423 -11.26 5.23 10.97
CA ARG A 423 -10.05 4.78 10.27
C ARG A 423 -10.03 3.27 10.17
N TYR A 424 -9.69 2.75 8.99
CA TYR A 424 -9.48 1.33 8.78
C TYR A 424 -8.32 1.06 7.82
N ALA A 425 -7.39 0.24 8.27
CA ALA A 425 -6.17 -0.09 7.53
C ALA A 425 -6.31 -1.27 6.55
N GLY A 426 -7.40 -2.03 6.63
CA GLY A 426 -7.64 -3.14 5.71
C GLY A 426 -8.41 -2.74 4.44
N ALA A 427 -8.74 -3.76 3.65
CA ALA A 427 -9.54 -3.58 2.44
C ALA A 427 -11.01 -3.32 2.78
N THR A 428 -11.68 -2.49 1.96
CA THR A 428 -13.08 -2.10 2.17
C THR A 428 -14.03 -3.30 2.22
N GLY A 429 -13.76 -4.36 1.44
CA GLY A 429 -14.54 -5.58 1.45
C GLY A 429 -14.51 -6.31 2.80
N GLU A 430 -13.36 -6.33 3.47
CA GLU A 430 -13.22 -6.92 4.81
C GLU A 430 -13.99 -6.12 5.84
N LEU A 431 -13.91 -4.79 5.77
CA LEU A 431 -14.68 -3.90 6.63
C LEU A 431 -16.18 -4.14 6.45
N VAL A 432 -16.67 -4.26 5.21
CA VAL A 432 -18.07 -4.59 4.91
C VAL A 432 -18.48 -5.94 5.55
N ALA A 433 -17.66 -6.97 5.42
CA ALA A 433 -17.94 -8.27 6.04
C ALA A 433 -18.00 -8.17 7.57
N ALA A 434 -17.07 -7.45 8.18
CA ALA A 434 -17.02 -7.22 9.62
C ALA A 434 -18.24 -6.40 10.11
N LEU A 435 -18.68 -5.41 9.34
CA LEU A 435 -19.89 -4.62 9.61
C LEU A 435 -21.15 -5.49 9.59
N HIS A 436 -21.31 -6.35 8.58
CA HIS A 436 -22.43 -7.27 8.50
C HIS A 436 -22.54 -8.19 9.72
N GLN A 437 -21.41 -8.65 10.25
CA GLN A 437 -21.38 -9.51 11.43
C GLN A 437 -21.64 -8.73 12.72
N SER A 438 -21.00 -7.57 12.88
CA SER A 438 -20.93 -6.87 14.17
C SER A 438 -22.13 -5.99 14.44
N VAL A 439 -22.81 -5.49 13.41
CA VAL A 439 -24.02 -4.65 13.56
C VAL A 439 -25.28 -5.48 13.81
N ARG A 440 -25.26 -6.79 13.52
CA ARG A 440 -26.42 -7.70 13.73
C ARG A 440 -27.14 -7.55 15.08
N PRO A 441 -26.44 -7.43 16.24
CA PRO A 441 -27.10 -7.31 17.54
C PRO A 441 -27.92 -6.03 17.73
N ILE A 442 -27.64 -4.98 16.95
CA ILE A 442 -28.31 -3.67 17.02
C ILE A 442 -29.13 -3.37 15.75
N ALA A 443 -29.24 -4.35 14.84
CA ALA A 443 -29.96 -4.20 13.60
C ALA A 443 -31.45 -4.46 13.82
N ALA A 444 -32.32 -3.62 13.25
CA ALA A 444 -33.76 -3.85 13.22
C ALA A 444 -34.13 -4.95 12.21
N GLN A 445 -33.32 -5.10 11.16
CA GLN A 445 -33.43 -6.10 10.11
C GLN A 445 -32.04 -6.37 9.52
N SER A 446 -31.88 -7.44 8.73
CA SER A 446 -30.58 -7.71 8.10
C SER A 446 -30.14 -6.52 7.24
N LEU A 447 -28.88 -6.10 7.42
CA LEU A 447 -28.27 -5.08 6.56
C LEU A 447 -28.32 -5.56 5.10
N PRO A 448 -28.68 -4.67 4.16
CA PRO A 448 -28.69 -4.98 2.74
C PRO A 448 -27.25 -5.13 2.22
N LYS A 449 -27.09 -5.62 0.99
CA LYS A 449 -25.78 -5.67 0.35
C LYS A 449 -25.19 -4.25 0.29
N ALA A 450 -23.97 -4.10 0.82
CA ALA A 450 -23.28 -2.82 0.80
C ALA A 450 -23.03 -2.33 -0.63
N GLN A 451 -23.24 -1.04 -0.86
CA GLN A 451 -22.80 -0.33 -2.04
C GLN A 451 -21.50 0.40 -1.71
N ILE A 452 -20.44 0.12 -2.48
CA ILE A 452 -19.15 0.79 -2.35
C ILE A 452 -19.08 1.82 -3.48
N ASN A 453 -19.26 3.10 -3.15
CA ASN A 453 -19.39 4.16 -4.16
C ASN A 453 -18.03 4.62 -4.68
N ASN A 454 -17.14 4.92 -3.74
CA ASN A 454 -15.71 5.02 -3.93
C ASN A 454 -15.11 4.08 -2.88
N GLU A 455 -13.91 3.56 -3.08
CA GLU A 455 -13.30 2.57 -2.17
C GLU A 455 -13.38 2.96 -0.68
N PHE A 456 -13.63 4.22 -0.34
CA PHE A 456 -13.69 4.76 1.01
C PHE A 456 -15.10 5.04 1.57
N THR A 457 -16.15 4.94 0.75
CA THR A 457 -17.54 5.19 1.13
C THR A 457 -18.38 3.94 0.98
N ILE A 458 -18.95 3.49 2.09
CA ILE A 458 -19.83 2.32 2.18
C ILE A 458 -21.25 2.80 2.47
N ARG A 459 -22.23 2.36 1.67
CA ARG A 459 -23.65 2.66 1.90
C ARG A 459 -24.48 1.40 2.07
N PHE A 460 -25.38 1.44 3.05
CA PHE A 460 -26.42 0.46 3.31
C PHE A 460 -27.77 1.16 3.17
N ASP A 461 -28.31 1.14 1.95
CA ASP A 461 -29.51 1.90 1.55
C ASP A 461 -30.82 1.17 1.76
#